data_AF-A0A821BJ60-F1
#
_entry.id   AF-A0A821BJ60-F1
#
_cell.length_a   1.000
_cell.length_b   1.000
_cell.length_c   1.000
_cell.angle_alpha   90.00
_cell.angle_beta   90.00
_cell.angle_gamma   90.00
#
_symmetry.space_group_name_H-M   'P 1'
#
loop_
_entity.id
_entity.type
_entity.pdbx_description
1 polymer ?
#
loop_
_entity_poly.entity_id
_entity_poly.type
_entity_poly.pdbx_seq_one_letter_code
_entity_poly.pdbx_strand_id
1 'polypeptide(L)'
;MVLFENPFHEILNKVIQLLNRRREKKLILLRQYNKMLPNRNKCELAHLYFNPKTHKNDIPVRPIENTIRVSTTKISNYLSEIIGPIFDSKCQMTTIIDGSSLIKKFHQYVRRNRLKPSTLFCTFDISNLCTMLLQDEALDILVEFLRVHGYVKVKGIDLGTIRELAAIVFKENYFVYDKKMYKQILGGAMGSSFTLTLANIFMWKWQKELVRRQDKTGEFYEW
;
A
#
# COMPACT_ATOMS: atom_id res chain seq x y z
N MET A 1 -0.82 7.70 -18.60
CA MET A 1 -0.22 7.88 -19.94
C MET A 1 -0.83 6.87 -20.90
N VAL A 2 -1.29 7.27 -22.09
CA VAL A 2 -1.86 6.34 -23.10
C VAL A 2 -0.73 5.57 -23.78
N LEU A 3 -0.98 4.32 -24.14
CA LEU A 3 -0.06 3.45 -24.87
C LEU A 3 -0.61 3.08 -26.24
N PHE A 4 0.30 2.96 -27.20
CA PHE A 4 0.00 2.56 -28.59
C PHE A 4 0.23 1.07 -28.85
N GLU A 5 1.04 0.41 -28.01
CA GLU A 5 1.33 -1.03 -28.09
C GLU A 5 0.87 -1.74 -26.82
N ASN A 6 0.57 -3.04 -26.94
CA ASN A 6 0.15 -3.85 -25.82
C ASN A 6 1.35 -4.25 -24.93
N PRO A 7 1.46 -3.73 -23.70
CA PRO A 7 2.64 -3.96 -22.87
C PRO A 7 2.59 -5.31 -22.14
N PHE A 8 1.54 -6.12 -22.33
CA PHE A 8 1.29 -7.32 -21.53
C PHE A 8 2.48 -8.28 -21.47
N HIS A 9 3.01 -8.66 -22.64
CA HIS A 9 4.14 -9.60 -22.70
C HIS A 9 5.42 -9.00 -22.12
N GLU A 10 5.66 -7.71 -22.33
CA GLU A 10 6.81 -7.00 -21.76
C GLU A 10 6.77 -7.05 -20.23
N ILE A 11 5.64 -6.70 -19.62
CA ILE A 11 5.47 -6.67 -18.16
C ILE A 11 5.58 -8.08 -17.58
N LEU A 12 4.91 -9.06 -18.19
CA LEU A 12 4.97 -10.45 -17.74
C LEU A 12 6.42 -10.96 -17.77
N ASN A 13 7.16 -10.64 -18.83
CA ASN A 13 8.57 -11.01 -18.94
C ASN A 13 9.43 -10.29 -17.89
N LYS A 14 9.23 -8.98 -17.65
CA LYS A 14 9.92 -8.24 -16.58
C LYS A 14 9.71 -8.88 -15.21
N VAL A 15 8.47 -9.26 -14.87
CA VAL A 15 8.14 -9.92 -13.59
C VAL A 15 8.87 -11.24 -13.45
N ILE A 16 8.81 -12.08 -14.47
CA ILE A 16 9.45 -13.41 -14.44
C ILE A 16 10.97 -13.27 -14.39
N GLN A 17 11.55 -12.39 -15.19
CA GLN A 17 13.00 -12.14 -15.19
C GLN A 17 13.47 -11.61 -13.83
N LEU A 18 12.72 -10.70 -13.21
CA LEU A 18 13.04 -10.22 -11.86
C LEU A 18 13.09 -11.39 -10.89
N LEU A 19 12.03 -12.21 -10.82
CA LEU A 19 11.95 -13.34 -9.90
C LEU A 19 13.05 -14.38 -10.15
N ASN A 20 13.34 -14.71 -11.41
CA ASN A 20 14.41 -15.64 -11.79
C ASN A 20 15.77 -15.13 -11.29
N ARG A 21 16.12 -13.87 -11.59
CA ARG A 21 17.39 -13.27 -11.16
C ARG A 21 17.54 -13.27 -9.64
N ARG A 22 16.48 -12.94 -8.89
CA ARG A 22 16.53 -12.98 -7.41
C ARG A 22 16.65 -14.40 -6.88
N ARG A 23 16.05 -15.38 -7.56
CA ARG A 23 16.16 -16.80 -7.19
C ARG A 23 17.56 -17.35 -7.44
N GLU A 24 18.15 -17.07 -8.62
CA GLU A 24 19.52 -17.45 -8.99
C GLU A 24 20.55 -16.90 -8.01
N LYS A 25 20.41 -15.62 -7.64
CA LYS A 25 21.25 -14.96 -6.63
C LYS A 25 20.95 -15.39 -5.19
N LYS A 26 20.03 -16.33 -4.96
CA LYS A 26 19.59 -16.80 -3.63
C LYS A 26 19.07 -15.69 -2.71
N LEU A 27 18.58 -14.58 -3.28
CA LEU A 27 17.96 -13.47 -2.55
C LEU A 27 16.51 -13.78 -2.15
N ILE A 28 15.88 -14.75 -2.82
CA ILE A 28 14.59 -15.33 -2.45
C ILE A 28 14.66 -16.87 -2.41
N LEU A 29 13.89 -17.46 -1.51
CA LEU A 29 13.72 -18.91 -1.35
C LEU A 29 12.79 -19.48 -2.43
N LEU A 30 12.92 -20.77 -2.72
CA LEU A 30 12.08 -21.46 -3.71
C LEU A 30 10.58 -21.33 -3.40
N ARG A 31 10.19 -21.46 -2.13
CA ARG A 31 8.79 -21.28 -1.70
C ARG A 31 8.26 -19.86 -1.97
N GLN A 32 9.11 -18.84 -1.83
CA GLN A 32 8.75 -17.44 -2.07
C GLN A 32 8.61 -17.20 -3.57
N TYR A 33 9.56 -17.71 -4.35
CA TYR A 33 9.50 -17.71 -5.82
C TYR A 33 8.21 -18.35 -6.33
N ASN A 34 7.89 -19.58 -5.90
CA ASN A 34 6.67 -20.30 -6.32
C ASN A 34 5.39 -19.55 -5.95
N LYS A 35 5.37 -18.90 -4.78
CA LYS A 35 4.24 -18.09 -4.32
C LYS A 35 4.06 -16.81 -5.14
N MET A 36 5.15 -16.20 -5.60
CA MET A 36 5.15 -14.95 -6.37
C MET A 36 5.06 -15.15 -7.89
N LEU A 37 5.42 -16.32 -8.42
CA LEU A 37 5.49 -16.56 -9.86
C LEU A 37 4.09 -16.50 -10.52
N PRO A 38 3.84 -15.58 -11.47
CA PRO A 38 2.57 -15.52 -12.18
C PRO A 38 2.33 -16.75 -13.06
N ASN A 39 1.07 -17.10 -13.28
CA ASN A 39 0.70 -18.13 -14.25
C ASN A 39 0.54 -17.47 -15.63
N ARG A 40 1.48 -17.75 -16.54
CA ARG A 40 1.52 -17.15 -17.89
C ARG A 40 0.21 -17.29 -18.67
N ASN A 41 -0.51 -18.40 -18.49
CA ASN A 41 -1.72 -18.71 -19.24
C ASN A 41 -2.98 -18.10 -18.63
N LYS A 42 -2.88 -17.50 -17.44
CA LYS A 42 -4.01 -16.90 -16.72
C LYS A 42 -3.84 -15.39 -16.49
N CYS A 43 -2.72 -14.83 -16.94
CA CYS A 43 -2.46 -13.41 -16.76
C CYS A 43 -3.12 -12.58 -17.86
N GLU A 44 -3.60 -11.40 -17.48
CA GLU A 44 -4.17 -10.40 -18.39
C GLU A 44 -3.82 -8.99 -17.87
N LEU A 45 -4.05 -7.96 -18.69
CA LEU A 45 -3.95 -6.56 -18.23
C LEU A 45 -5.09 -6.25 -17.27
N ALA A 46 -4.87 -5.31 -16.34
CA ALA A 46 -5.95 -4.86 -15.48
C ALA A 46 -7.05 -4.18 -16.31
N HIS A 47 -8.28 -4.21 -15.80
CA HIS A 47 -9.40 -3.47 -16.37
C HIS A 47 -9.87 -2.42 -15.38
N LEU A 48 -10.00 -1.18 -15.85
CA LEU A 48 -10.55 -0.09 -15.04
C LEU A 48 -12.08 -0.09 -15.19
N TYR A 49 -12.79 -0.14 -14.07
CA TYR A 49 -14.24 0.00 -13.99
C TYR A 49 -14.61 0.98 -12.88
N PHE A 50 -15.90 1.32 -12.78
CA PHE A 50 -16.38 2.37 -11.89
C PHE A 50 -17.51 1.86 -11.00
N ASN A 51 -17.35 2.03 -9.69
CA ASN A 51 -18.39 1.72 -8.71
C ASN A 51 -19.08 3.01 -8.23
N PRO A 52 -20.43 3.07 -8.20
CA PRO A 52 -21.14 4.24 -7.69
C PRO A 52 -20.99 4.37 -6.17
N LYS A 53 -20.80 5.60 -5.67
CA LYS A 53 -20.87 5.91 -4.23
C LYS A 53 -22.32 6.31 -3.88
N THR A 54 -23.20 5.32 -3.71
CA THR A 54 -24.65 5.50 -3.48
C THR A 54 -25.03 6.27 -2.22
N HIS A 55 -24.10 6.43 -1.28
CA HIS A 55 -24.31 7.16 -0.02
C HIS A 55 -23.99 8.67 -0.10
N LYS A 56 -23.71 9.21 -1.29
CA LYS A 56 -23.44 10.65 -1.51
C LYS A 56 -24.47 11.23 -2.49
N ASN A 57 -24.87 12.48 -2.27
CA ASN A 57 -25.97 13.14 -3.00
C ASN A 57 -25.81 13.08 -4.53
N ASP A 58 -24.60 13.24 -5.06
CA ASP A 58 -24.32 13.24 -6.51
C ASP A 58 -23.92 11.85 -7.06
N ILE A 59 -23.97 10.80 -6.24
CA ILE A 59 -23.55 9.42 -6.56
C ILE A 59 -22.24 9.38 -7.39
N PRO A 60 -21.15 10.05 -6.92
CA PRO A 60 -19.90 10.08 -7.65
C PRO A 60 -19.35 8.66 -7.81
N VAL A 61 -18.67 8.41 -8.92
CA VAL A 61 -18.05 7.11 -9.18
C VAL A 61 -16.68 6.98 -8.53
N ARG A 62 -16.31 5.76 -8.14
CA ARG A 62 -14.97 5.39 -7.69
C ARG A 62 -14.34 4.50 -8.78
N PRO A 63 -13.22 4.93 -9.39
CA PRO A 63 -12.46 4.06 -10.27
C PRO A 63 -11.88 2.89 -9.47
N ILE A 64 -11.99 1.67 -10.00
CA ILE A 64 -11.40 0.46 -9.44
C ILE A 64 -10.69 -0.28 -10.56
N GLU A 65 -9.44 -0.64 -10.30
CA GLU A 65 -8.65 -1.49 -11.20
C GLU A 65 -8.84 -2.95 -10.79
N ASN A 66 -9.35 -3.78 -11.71
CA ASN A 66 -9.39 -5.21 -11.52
C ASN A 66 -7.99 -5.79 -11.68
N THR A 67 -7.28 -5.99 -10.57
CA THR A 67 -5.92 -6.51 -10.55
C THR A 67 -5.86 -8.02 -10.24
N ILE A 68 -6.95 -8.78 -10.33
CA ILE A 68 -6.96 -10.19 -9.88
C ILE A 68 -5.99 -11.07 -10.69
N ARG A 69 -5.87 -10.81 -12.00
CA ARG A 69 -5.11 -11.63 -12.95
C ARG A 69 -3.85 -10.94 -13.50
N VAL A 70 -3.47 -9.80 -12.95
CA VAL A 70 -2.26 -9.10 -13.40
C VAL A 70 -1.01 -9.90 -13.00
N SER A 71 0.06 -9.78 -13.78
CA SER A 71 1.32 -10.49 -13.55
C SER A 71 1.98 -10.12 -12.20
N THR A 72 1.73 -8.92 -11.67
CA THR A 72 2.29 -8.40 -10.42
C THR A 72 1.46 -8.78 -9.18
N THR A 73 0.25 -9.32 -9.33
CA THR A 73 -0.71 -9.56 -8.24
C THR A 73 -0.17 -10.49 -7.16
N LYS A 74 0.53 -11.55 -7.55
CA LYS A 74 1.12 -12.48 -6.59
C LYS A 74 2.26 -11.87 -5.79
N ILE A 75 3.05 -10.98 -6.41
CA ILE A 75 4.08 -10.20 -5.69
C ILE A 75 3.41 -9.23 -4.73
N SER A 76 2.38 -8.49 -5.18
CA SER A 76 1.58 -7.59 -4.35
C SER A 76 1.05 -8.31 -3.10
N ASN A 77 0.37 -9.44 -3.28
CA ASN A 77 -0.18 -10.22 -2.18
C ASN A 77 0.91 -10.72 -1.23
N TYR A 78 2.03 -11.20 -1.77
CA TYR A 78 3.14 -11.66 -0.95
C TYR A 78 3.75 -10.54 -0.11
N LEU A 79 4.01 -9.36 -0.71
CA LEU A 79 4.54 -8.20 0.00
C LEU A 79 3.59 -7.72 1.09
N SER A 80 2.30 -7.61 0.78
CA SER A 80 1.27 -7.22 1.75
C SER A 80 1.21 -8.19 2.93
N GLU A 81 1.31 -9.50 2.68
CA GLU A 81 1.33 -10.53 3.72
C GLU A 81 2.54 -10.43 4.66
N ILE A 82 3.72 -10.07 4.15
CA ILE A 82 4.94 -10.03 4.98
C ILE A 82 5.18 -8.67 5.63
N ILE A 83 4.68 -7.58 5.04
CA ILE A 83 4.89 -6.20 5.53
C ILE A 83 3.68 -5.70 6.34
N GLY A 84 2.45 -6.07 5.97
CA GLY A 84 1.23 -5.64 6.67
C GLY A 84 1.28 -5.88 8.18
N PRO A 85 1.57 -7.11 8.64
CA PRO A 85 1.69 -7.40 10.08
C PRO A 85 2.81 -6.60 10.79
N ILE A 86 3.85 -6.20 10.06
CA ILE A 86 4.91 -5.34 10.62
C ILE A 86 4.35 -3.93 10.82
N PHE A 87 3.64 -3.39 9.83
CA PHE A 87 2.97 -2.09 9.96
C PHE A 87 2.01 -2.09 11.15
N ASP A 88 1.10 -3.05 11.21
CA ASP A 88 0.09 -3.13 12.27
C ASP A 88 0.75 -3.20 13.65
N SER A 89 1.80 -4.00 13.81
CA SER A 89 2.54 -4.13 15.07
C SER A 89 3.28 -2.85 15.47
N LYS A 90 3.81 -2.06 14.51
CA LYS A 90 4.61 -0.87 14.80
C LYS A 90 3.79 0.42 14.89
N CYS A 91 2.60 0.45 14.29
CA CYS A 91 1.78 1.65 14.19
C CYS A 91 0.45 1.57 14.95
N GLN A 92 0.21 0.50 15.72
CA GLN A 92 -0.99 0.30 16.54
C GLN A 92 -1.34 1.47 17.46
N MET A 93 -0.34 2.21 17.95
CA MET A 93 -0.59 3.33 18.86
C MET A 93 -1.33 4.49 18.19
N THR A 94 -1.08 4.73 16.90
CA THR A 94 -1.64 5.86 16.16
C THR A 94 -2.67 5.45 15.10
N THR A 95 -2.90 4.15 14.94
CA THR A 95 -3.81 3.59 13.93
C THR A 95 -5.02 2.96 14.59
N ILE A 96 -6.20 3.21 14.04
CA ILE A 96 -7.45 2.57 14.44
C ILE A 96 -7.52 1.18 13.81
N ILE A 97 -7.54 0.15 14.64
CA ILE A 97 -7.71 -1.24 14.18
C ILE A 97 -9.20 -1.55 14.00
N ASP A 98 -10.00 -1.18 15.00
CA ASP A 98 -11.44 -1.35 15.01
C ASP A 98 -12.12 -0.36 15.97
N GLY A 99 -13.46 -0.30 15.94
CA GLY A 99 -14.23 0.58 16.82
C GLY A 99 -14.04 0.30 18.32
N SER A 100 -13.78 -0.97 18.69
CA SER A 100 -13.53 -1.33 20.09
C SER A 100 -12.20 -0.78 20.58
N SER A 101 -11.16 -0.78 19.74
CA SER A 101 -9.84 -0.23 20.01
C SER A 101 -9.94 1.29 20.20
N LEU A 102 -10.70 1.97 19.35
CA LEU A 102 -10.95 3.40 19.45
C LEU A 102 -11.64 3.76 20.77
N ILE A 103 -12.72 3.06 21.11
CA ILE A 103 -13.47 3.27 22.37
C ILE A 103 -12.56 3.04 23.58
N LYS A 104 -11.73 1.99 23.57
CA LYS A 104 -10.78 1.72 24.66
C LYS A 104 -9.78 2.85 24.85
N LYS A 105 -9.17 3.35 23.78
CA LYS A 105 -8.22 4.47 23.84
C LYS A 105 -8.90 5.76 24.29
N PHE A 106 -10.10 6.03 23.78
CA PHE A 106 -10.88 7.20 24.17
C PHE A 106 -11.29 7.17 25.65
N HIS A 107 -11.75 6.01 26.17
CA HIS A 107 -12.00 5.85 27.61
C HIS A 107 -10.75 6.12 28.45
N GLN A 108 -9.57 5.76 27.96
CA GLN A 108 -8.31 6.05 28.66
C GLN A 108 -8.02 7.55 28.69
N TYR A 109 -8.31 8.28 27.61
CA TYR A 109 -8.22 9.74 27.54
C TYR A 109 -9.19 10.41 28.53
N VAL A 110 -10.44 9.92 28.62
CA VAL A 110 -11.44 10.38 29.60
C VAL A 110 -10.98 10.10 31.04
N ARG A 111 -10.50 8.88 31.33
CA ARG A 111 -10.00 8.51 32.67
C ARG A 111 -8.82 9.35 33.14
N ARG A 112 -8.04 9.90 32.21
CA ARG A 112 -6.95 10.84 32.51
C ARG A 112 -7.43 12.28 32.70
N ASN A 113 -8.74 12.51 32.79
CA ASN A 113 -9.39 13.82 32.94
C ASN A 113 -8.99 14.82 31.85
N ARG A 114 -8.74 14.31 30.63
CA ARG A 114 -8.29 15.13 29.50
C ARG A 114 -9.43 15.66 28.65
N LEU A 115 -10.57 14.96 28.65
CA LEU A 115 -11.78 15.45 28.01
C LEU A 115 -12.37 16.58 28.86
N LYS A 116 -12.21 17.82 28.39
CA LYS A 116 -12.70 19.04 29.04
C LYS A 116 -13.86 19.63 28.25
N PRO A 117 -14.68 20.50 28.85
CA PRO A 117 -15.71 21.25 28.12
C PRO A 117 -15.15 22.09 26.95
N SER A 118 -13.86 22.47 27.02
CA SER A 118 -13.15 23.19 25.97
C SER A 118 -12.48 22.30 24.93
N THR A 119 -12.61 20.97 25.02
CA THR A 119 -11.99 20.04 24.07
C THR A 119 -12.73 20.11 22.74
N LEU A 120 -11.99 20.35 21.65
CA LEU A 120 -12.51 20.35 20.30
C LEU A 120 -12.20 19.04 19.60
N PHE A 121 -13.18 18.50 18.88
CA PHE A 121 -12.99 17.36 17.99
C PHE A 121 -12.77 17.86 16.57
N CYS A 122 -11.63 17.49 16.00
CA CYS A 122 -11.26 17.84 14.63
C CYS A 122 -11.10 16.55 13.81
N THR A 123 -11.67 16.52 12.62
CA THR A 123 -11.50 15.43 11.66
C THR A 123 -10.89 15.96 10.37
N PHE A 124 -10.02 15.15 9.76
CA PHE A 124 -9.40 15.45 8.48
C PHE A 124 -9.67 14.28 7.54
N ASP A 125 -10.00 14.57 6.28
CA ASP A 125 -10.19 13.56 5.24
C ASP A 125 -9.08 13.69 4.19
N ILE A 126 -8.35 12.59 3.97
CA ILE A 126 -7.29 12.53 2.95
C ILE A 126 -7.88 11.91 1.69
N SER A 127 -8.09 12.76 0.69
CA SER A 127 -8.62 12.33 -0.60
C SER A 127 -7.56 11.60 -1.42
N ASN A 128 -7.97 10.53 -2.10
CA ASN A 128 -7.20 9.85 -3.16
C ASN A 128 -5.82 9.34 -2.74
N LEU A 129 -5.63 8.97 -1.47
CA LEU A 129 -4.35 8.58 -0.89
C LEU A 129 -3.58 7.57 -1.78
N CYS A 130 -4.17 6.44 -2.12
CA CYS A 130 -3.50 5.38 -2.91
C CYS A 130 -3.11 5.84 -4.32
N THR A 131 -3.89 6.71 -4.96
CA THR A 131 -3.68 7.15 -6.35
C THR A 131 -2.79 8.37 -6.49
N MET A 132 -2.41 9.02 -5.38
CA MET A 132 -1.61 10.25 -5.38
C MET A 132 -0.21 10.06 -4.79
N LEU A 133 0.20 8.84 -4.44
CA LEU A 133 1.54 8.58 -3.91
C LEU A 133 2.62 8.83 -4.97
N LEU A 134 3.62 9.64 -4.63
CA LEU A 134 4.84 9.75 -5.43
C LEU A 134 5.59 8.42 -5.37
N GLN A 135 5.72 7.76 -6.52
CA GLN A 135 6.09 6.34 -6.57
C GLN A 135 7.47 6.05 -5.98
N ASP A 136 8.50 6.82 -6.35
CA ASP A 136 9.85 6.64 -5.81
C ASP A 136 9.93 6.98 -4.31
N GLU A 137 9.30 8.08 -3.90
CA GLU A 137 9.26 8.49 -2.50
C GLU A 137 8.58 7.43 -1.64
N ALA A 138 7.44 6.88 -2.06
CA ALA A 138 6.74 5.84 -1.32
C ALA A 138 7.60 4.57 -1.16
N LEU A 139 8.33 4.17 -2.21
CA LEU A 139 9.25 3.03 -2.17
C LEU A 139 10.44 3.27 -1.23
N ASP A 140 10.94 4.50 -1.17
CA ASP A 140 12.03 4.87 -0.27
C ASP A 140 11.55 4.96 1.19
N ILE A 141 10.35 5.49 1.42
CA ILE A 141 9.70 5.50 2.75
C ILE A 141 9.45 4.08 3.25
N LEU A 142 9.07 3.14 2.38
CA LEU A 142 8.97 1.72 2.75
C LEU A 142 10.29 1.17 3.31
N VAL A 143 11.40 1.45 2.63
CA VAL A 143 12.72 0.99 3.06
C VAL A 143 13.14 1.71 4.35
N GLU A 144 12.87 3.00 4.47
CA GLU A 144 13.10 3.78 5.70
C GLU A 144 12.33 3.19 6.87
N PHE A 145 11.03 2.94 6.72
CA PHE A 145 10.16 2.36 7.73
C PHE A 145 10.72 1.05 8.26
N LEU A 146 11.06 0.12 7.37
CA LEU A 146 11.64 -1.17 7.76
C LEU A 146 12.97 -0.98 8.51
N ARG A 147 13.85 -0.11 8.02
CA ARG A 147 15.16 0.15 8.64
C ARG A 147 15.03 0.78 10.03
N VAL A 148 14.17 1.78 10.19
CA VAL A 148 13.92 2.49 11.47
C VAL A 148 13.40 1.51 12.52
N HIS A 149 12.63 0.50 12.12
CA HIS A 149 12.13 -0.54 13.02
C HIS A 149 13.08 -1.75 13.16
N GLY A 150 14.34 -1.61 12.74
CA GLY A 150 15.40 -2.59 12.97
C GLY A 150 15.45 -3.76 11.98
N TYR A 151 14.67 -3.72 10.90
CA TYR A 151 14.71 -4.78 9.89
C TYR A 151 15.85 -4.54 8.91
N VAL A 152 16.74 -5.52 8.80
CA VAL A 152 17.72 -5.63 7.71
C VAL A 152 17.20 -6.58 6.62
N LYS A 153 16.37 -7.54 7.01
CA LYS A 153 15.68 -8.49 6.13
C LYS A 153 14.26 -8.73 6.64
N VAL A 154 13.32 -9.02 5.73
CA VAL A 154 11.96 -9.48 6.05
C VAL A 154 11.76 -10.86 5.45
N LYS A 155 11.47 -11.86 6.31
CA LYS A 155 11.34 -13.27 5.90
C LYS A 155 12.54 -13.76 5.05
N GLY A 156 13.74 -13.29 5.37
CA GLY A 156 14.98 -13.64 4.67
C GLY A 156 15.29 -12.83 3.40
N ILE A 157 14.40 -11.94 2.96
CA ILE A 157 14.60 -11.05 1.81
C ILE A 157 15.20 -9.73 2.29
N ASP A 158 16.29 -9.27 1.67
CA ASP A 158 16.91 -7.98 1.99
C ASP A 158 16.06 -6.79 1.52
N LEU A 159 16.29 -5.62 2.14
CA LEU A 159 15.48 -4.43 1.84
C LEU A 159 15.62 -3.95 0.39
N GLY A 160 16.77 -4.18 -0.26
CA GLY A 160 16.97 -3.84 -1.67
C GLY A 160 16.07 -4.68 -2.57
N THR A 161 16.06 -6.00 -2.35
CA THR A 161 15.15 -6.91 -3.05
C THR A 161 13.67 -6.60 -2.76
N ILE A 162 13.31 -6.24 -1.52
CA ILE A 162 11.95 -5.78 -1.19
C ILE A 162 11.58 -4.54 -2.01
N ARG A 163 12.47 -3.55 -2.07
CA ARG A 163 12.25 -2.32 -2.85
C ARG A 163 12.05 -2.61 -4.32
N GLU A 164 12.82 -3.53 -4.91
CA GLU A 164 12.66 -3.90 -6.33
C GLU A 164 11.34 -4.66 -6.60
N LEU A 165 10.95 -5.58 -5.71
CA LEU A 165 9.66 -6.26 -5.79
C LEU A 165 8.49 -5.27 -5.62
N ALA A 166 8.62 -4.32 -4.71
CA ALA A 166 7.64 -3.24 -4.54
C ALA A 166 7.59 -2.33 -5.77
N ALA A 167 8.75 -1.99 -6.34
CA ALA A 167 8.84 -1.13 -7.51
C ALA A 167 8.16 -1.74 -8.74
N ILE A 168 8.31 -3.05 -8.99
CA ILE A 168 7.62 -3.68 -10.12
C ILE A 168 6.09 -3.69 -9.94
N VAL A 169 5.59 -3.86 -8.70
CA VAL A 169 4.16 -3.79 -8.41
C VAL A 169 3.62 -2.38 -8.64
N PHE A 170 4.37 -1.36 -8.22
CA PHE A 170 3.91 0.02 -8.20
C PHE A 170 4.11 0.74 -9.54
N LYS A 171 5.23 0.51 -10.23
CA LYS A 171 5.61 1.23 -11.46
C LYS A 171 5.18 0.54 -12.75
N GLU A 172 5.03 -0.79 -12.74
CA GLU A 172 4.54 -1.55 -13.90
C GLU A 172 3.03 -1.79 -13.79
N ASN A 173 2.29 -0.75 -13.43
CA ASN A 173 0.83 -0.79 -13.39
C ASN A 173 0.22 -0.28 -14.69
N TYR A 174 -0.48 -1.18 -15.39
CA TYR A 174 -1.10 -0.93 -16.67
C TYR A 174 -2.52 -1.48 -16.68
N PHE A 175 -3.43 -0.70 -17.25
CA PHE A 175 -4.83 -1.05 -17.31
C PHE A 175 -5.45 -0.67 -18.65
N VAL A 176 -6.52 -1.36 -18.99
CA VAL A 176 -7.37 -1.10 -20.15
C VAL A 176 -8.61 -0.34 -19.68
N TYR A 177 -8.93 0.74 -20.37
CA TYR A 177 -10.18 1.48 -20.23
C TYR A 177 -10.63 1.96 -21.59
N ASP A 178 -11.91 1.79 -21.91
CA ASP A 178 -12.50 2.23 -23.19
C ASP A 178 -11.65 1.82 -24.42
N LYS A 179 -11.27 0.54 -24.48
CA LYS A 179 -10.42 -0.06 -25.52
C LYS A 179 -9.02 0.57 -25.68
N LYS A 180 -8.63 1.48 -24.80
CA LYS A 180 -7.31 2.10 -24.75
C LYS A 180 -6.50 1.55 -23.58
N MET A 181 -5.19 1.55 -23.75
CA MET A 181 -4.25 1.06 -22.74
C MET A 181 -3.59 2.26 -22.06
N TYR A 182 -3.43 2.16 -20.75
CA TYR A 182 -2.88 3.23 -19.92
C TYR A 182 -1.82 2.68 -18.98
N LYS A 183 -0.78 3.47 -18.77
CA LYS A 183 0.16 3.33 -17.64
C LYS A 183 -0.20 4.32 -16.55
N GLN A 184 -0.34 3.83 -15.32
CA GLN A 184 -0.42 4.70 -14.14
C GLN A 184 0.98 5.22 -13.80
N ILE A 185 1.12 6.55 -13.77
CA ILE A 185 2.40 7.25 -13.53
C ILE A 185 2.50 7.87 -12.14
N LEU A 186 1.38 7.88 -11.40
CA LEU A 186 1.26 8.46 -10.07
C LEU A 186 0.36 7.55 -9.22
N GLY A 187 0.76 7.30 -7.98
CA GLY A 187 0.10 6.35 -7.09
C GLY A 187 0.24 4.90 -7.53
N GLY A 188 -0.55 4.04 -6.90
CA GLY A 188 -0.69 2.63 -7.25
C GLY A 188 -2.13 2.23 -7.55
N ALA A 189 -2.29 0.98 -8.00
CA ALA A 189 -3.59 0.42 -8.32
C ALA A 189 -4.46 0.32 -7.06
N MET A 190 -5.65 0.89 -7.08
CA MET A 190 -6.59 0.77 -5.95
C MET A 190 -7.01 -0.69 -5.65
N GLY A 191 -6.93 -1.59 -6.64
CA GLY A 191 -7.20 -3.02 -6.44
C GLY A 191 -6.03 -3.83 -5.88
N SER A 192 -4.83 -3.24 -5.80
CA SER A 192 -3.63 -3.93 -5.30
C SER A 192 -3.59 -3.92 -3.78
N SER A 193 -3.51 -5.12 -3.20
CA SER A 193 -3.33 -5.35 -1.76
C SER A 193 -2.13 -4.59 -1.17
N PHE A 194 -1.01 -4.57 -1.89
CA PHE A 194 0.21 -3.91 -1.44
C PHE A 194 0.12 -2.38 -1.50
N THR A 195 -0.65 -1.83 -2.43
CA THR A 195 -0.83 -0.37 -2.56
C THR A 195 -1.41 0.22 -1.27
N LEU A 196 -2.37 -0.45 -0.64
CA LEU A 196 -2.92 -0.02 0.65
C LEU A 196 -1.88 -0.11 1.77
N THR A 197 -1.13 -1.22 1.86
CA THR A 197 -0.04 -1.35 2.84
C THR A 197 0.99 -0.23 2.69
N LEU A 198 1.35 0.10 1.45
CA LEU A 198 2.31 1.16 1.15
C LEU A 198 1.76 2.55 1.48
N ALA A 199 0.47 2.79 1.21
CA ALA A 199 -0.22 4.03 1.58
C ALA A 199 -0.22 4.25 3.10
N ASN A 200 -0.47 3.21 3.88
CA ASN A 200 -0.41 3.27 5.33
C ASN A 200 1.00 3.59 5.84
N ILE A 201 2.03 2.99 5.25
CA ILE A 201 3.43 3.28 5.58
C ILE A 201 3.82 4.71 5.17
N PHE A 202 3.31 5.20 4.05
CA PHE A 202 3.48 6.60 3.64
C PHE A 202 2.88 7.53 4.70
N MET A 203 1.67 7.23 5.17
CA MET A 203 1.00 7.97 6.23
C MET A 203 1.76 7.95 7.54
N TRP A 204 2.40 6.84 7.90
CA TRP A 204 3.30 6.78 9.07
C TRP A 204 4.41 7.85 9.00
N LYS A 205 5.01 8.05 7.83
CA LYS A 205 6.03 9.09 7.65
C LYS A 205 5.41 10.48 7.69
N TRP A 206 4.31 10.68 6.98
CA TRP A 206 3.63 11.97 6.86
C TRP A 206 3.12 12.51 8.21
N GLN A 207 2.54 11.64 9.05
CA GLN A 207 1.97 12.04 10.34
C GLN A 207 3.00 12.24 11.46
N LYS A 208 4.29 11.97 11.21
CA LYS A 208 5.30 11.87 12.27
C LYS A 208 5.42 13.12 13.14
N GLU A 209 5.38 14.31 12.55
CA GLU A 209 5.44 15.57 13.30
C GLU A 209 4.14 15.85 14.05
N LEU A 210 2.99 15.50 13.47
CA LEU A 210 1.69 15.64 14.13
C LEU A 210 1.65 14.76 15.38
N VAL A 211 1.94 13.46 15.24
CA VAL A 211 2.00 12.50 16.36
C VAL A 211 2.96 12.98 17.44
N ARG A 212 4.17 13.44 17.08
CA ARG A 212 5.15 13.95 18.05
C ARG A 212 4.61 15.14 18.86
N ARG A 213 3.83 16.04 18.25
CA ARG A 213 3.19 17.15 18.96
C ARG A 213 2.07 16.65 19.87
N GLN A 214 1.26 15.71 19.38
CA GLN A 214 0.17 15.11 20.16
C GLN A 214 0.71 14.38 21.38
N ASP A 215 1.78 13.59 21.25
CA ASP A 215 2.45 12.92 22.37
C ASP A 215 2.95 13.91 23.43
N LYS A 216 3.54 15.04 23.01
CA LYS A 216 4.02 16.08 23.93
C LYS A 216 2.90 16.77 24.69
N THR A 217 1.82 17.09 23.99
CA THR A 217 0.65 17.72 24.61
C THR A 217 -0.15 16.70 25.42
N GLY A 218 -0.05 15.41 25.08
CA GLY A 218 -0.87 14.30 25.55
C GLY A 218 -2.30 14.31 25.00
N GLU A 219 -2.54 15.06 23.93
CA GLU A 219 -3.84 15.15 23.25
C GLU A 219 -4.12 13.90 22.41
N PHE A 220 -5.41 13.65 22.16
CA PHE A 220 -5.87 12.42 21.49
C PHE A 220 -5.67 12.51 19.98
N TYR A 221 -5.02 11.50 19.39
CA TYR A 221 -4.83 11.40 17.95
C TYR A 221 -4.91 9.95 17.48
N GLU A 222 -5.66 9.73 16.41
CA GLU A 222 -5.82 8.45 15.75
C GLU A 222 -6.01 8.67 14.24
N TRP A 223 -5.58 7.69 13.45
CA TRP A 223 -5.73 7.62 11.99
C TRP A 223 -6.35 6.29 11.58
#